data_AF-A0A537G8F1-F1
#
_entry.id   AF-A0A537G8F1-F1
#
_cell.length_a   1.000
_cell.length_b   1.000
_cell.length_c   1.000
_cell.angle_alpha   90.00
_cell.angle_beta   90.00
_cell.angle_gamma   90.00
#
_symmetry.space_group_name_H-M   'P 1'
#
loop_
_entity.id
_entity.type
_entity.pdbx_description
1 polymer ?
#
loop_
_entity_poly.entity_id
_entity_poly.type
_entity_poly.pdbx_seq_one_letter_code
_entity_poly.pdbx_strand_id
1 'polypeptide(L)'
;MTGSEYWMVWPANTAVSVLVVLLVAMAFLYAARKPVHHLIGSLGFLISGPLRIGARWLLAAANDMTQRNKAVLLAHGRQEVEQRIEREFERLGAMVTRDLQGYPALQRKLLDEITRVEEDYKKCGEVPPPPPEWVEAVTAMANVKSTGNEMVQKVLGEINRSVTSIHDKALADYRRAYETRHKILEGFMPFWRSLDKTMAQVDKKLTGLQSSTAAVDAHMEKFEQINAKTDKAEHALTVSAFTQFAIAFLVMAVASGGAFVNFKLIALPMSEMVGAGDYISSSLRTSEVAALVIIFVEASMGLFLMESLRITHLFPRIANLNEHMRHRMMWIALTLLVTLAGIEAALALMRDMLISDKQALLHSLATVQQAATDGWVARIPTAGQMLLGFILPFALAFIAIPLESLIYSTRTVGGVLLAGFVRTLAFVLRILGNLARRLSRVLINLYDVVIVLPLLIEHLVKAPRAPAPGKARRGADAEA
;
A
#
# COMPACT_ATOMS: atom_id res chain seq x y z
N MET A 1 -51.16 -63.40 -20.03
CA MET A 1 -51.43 -61.95 -20.20
C MET A 1 -50.22 -61.21 -19.66
N THR A 2 -49.30 -60.83 -20.55
CA THR A 2 -48.16 -59.98 -20.21
C THR A 2 -48.68 -58.56 -19.94
N GLY A 3 -48.10 -57.84 -18.98
CA GLY A 3 -48.60 -56.55 -18.47
C GLY A 3 -48.70 -55.39 -19.48
N SER A 4 -48.55 -55.66 -20.78
CA SER A 4 -48.60 -54.70 -21.88
C SER A 4 -49.99 -54.50 -22.50
N GLU A 5 -50.99 -55.32 -22.19
CA GLU A 5 -52.30 -55.30 -22.89
C GLU A 5 -53.39 -54.46 -22.19
N TYR A 6 -53.15 -53.92 -20.99
CA TYR A 6 -54.17 -53.19 -20.21
C TYR A 6 -54.66 -51.86 -20.84
N TRP A 7 -53.99 -51.36 -21.88
CA TRP A 7 -54.33 -50.10 -22.56
C TRP A 7 -54.94 -50.31 -23.96
N MET A 8 -55.00 -51.56 -24.44
CA MET A 8 -55.54 -51.87 -25.77
C MET A 8 -57.04 -52.13 -25.69
N VAL A 9 -57.83 -51.12 -26.06
CA VAL A 9 -59.30 -51.22 -26.16
C VAL A 9 -59.73 -52.33 -27.15
N TRP A 10 -58.92 -52.59 -28.17
CA TRP A 10 -59.01 -53.73 -29.09
C TRP A 10 -57.65 -54.45 -29.23
N PRO A 11 -57.53 -55.69 -28.74
CA PRO A 11 -56.30 -56.49 -28.85
C PRO A 11 -55.90 -56.80 -30.30
N ALA A 12 -56.86 -56.88 -31.22
CA ALA A 12 -56.67 -57.32 -32.61
C ALA A 12 -56.12 -56.23 -33.56
N ASN A 13 -56.13 -54.94 -33.16
CA ASN A 13 -55.59 -53.85 -33.97
C ASN A 13 -55.01 -52.73 -33.08
N THR A 14 -53.69 -52.75 -32.93
CA THR A 14 -52.90 -51.79 -32.14
C THR A 14 -53.11 -50.34 -32.60
N ALA A 15 -53.20 -50.10 -33.90
CA ALA A 15 -53.33 -48.75 -34.44
C ALA A 15 -54.66 -48.08 -34.05
N VAL A 16 -55.77 -48.83 -34.06
CA VAL A 16 -57.10 -48.31 -33.71
C VAL A 16 -57.20 -48.03 -32.22
N SER A 17 -56.68 -48.93 -31.38
CA SER A 17 -56.64 -48.73 -29.92
C SER A 17 -55.85 -47.48 -29.53
N VAL A 18 -54.69 -47.26 -30.14
CA VAL A 18 -53.88 -46.05 -29.92
C VAL A 18 -54.64 -44.79 -30.33
N LEU A 19 -55.33 -44.81 -31.48
CA LEU A 19 -56.07 -43.66 -32.00
C LEU A 19 -57.25 -43.27 -31.07
N VAL A 20 -57.99 -44.26 -30.57
CA VAL A 20 -59.10 -44.04 -29.62
C VAL A 20 -58.61 -43.46 -28.30
N VAL A 21 -57.54 -44.02 -27.73
CA VAL A 21 -56.93 -43.50 -26.48
C VAL A 21 -56.42 -42.07 -26.69
N LEU A 22 -55.81 -41.78 -27.85
CA LEU A 22 -55.32 -40.45 -28.20
C LEU A 22 -56.47 -39.44 -28.33
N LEU A 23 -57.59 -39.82 -28.95
CA LEU A 23 -58.79 -38.96 -29.04
C LEU A 23 -59.43 -38.68 -27.68
N VAL A 24 -59.55 -39.69 -26.81
CA VAL A 24 -60.07 -39.52 -25.45
C VAL A 24 -59.14 -38.63 -24.61
N ALA A 25 -57.82 -38.86 -24.70
CA ALA A 25 -56.83 -38.02 -24.04
C ALA A 25 -56.89 -36.57 -24.56
N MET A 26 -57.06 -36.37 -25.87
CA MET A 26 -57.19 -35.06 -26.49
C MET A 26 -58.44 -34.31 -26.03
N ALA A 27 -59.58 -34.99 -25.93
CA ALA A 27 -60.83 -34.40 -25.43
C ALA A 27 -60.72 -33.99 -23.94
N PHE A 28 -60.08 -34.84 -23.13
CA PHE A 28 -59.81 -34.55 -21.73
C PHE A 28 -58.87 -33.35 -21.56
N LEU A 29 -57.78 -33.30 -22.34
CA LEU A 29 -56.85 -32.17 -22.36
C LEU A 29 -57.55 -30.87 -22.78
N TYR A 30 -58.40 -30.92 -23.81
CA TYR A 30 -59.17 -29.75 -24.24
C TYR A 30 -60.12 -29.22 -23.15
N ALA A 31 -60.82 -30.12 -22.44
CA ALA A 31 -61.69 -29.72 -21.32
C ALA A 31 -60.90 -29.11 -20.15
N ALA A 32 -59.69 -29.62 -19.89
CA ALA A 32 -58.78 -29.13 -18.85
C ALA A 32 -58.00 -27.86 -19.25
N ARG A 33 -58.19 -27.31 -20.46
CA ARG A 33 -57.40 -26.17 -20.97
C ARG A 33 -57.43 -24.94 -20.07
N LYS A 34 -58.63 -24.48 -19.70
CA LYS A 34 -58.79 -23.28 -18.84
C LYS A 34 -58.11 -23.44 -17.47
N PRO A 35 -58.35 -24.52 -16.71
CA PRO A 35 -57.66 -24.70 -15.42
C PRO A 35 -56.15 -24.86 -15.59
N VAL A 36 -55.67 -25.57 -16.63
CA VAL A 36 -54.23 -25.73 -16.87
C VAL A 36 -53.56 -24.39 -17.23
N HIS A 37 -54.16 -23.57 -18.09
CA HIS A 37 -53.65 -22.23 -18.40
C HIS A 37 -53.59 -21.34 -17.15
N HIS A 38 -54.62 -21.42 -16.30
CA HIS A 38 -54.65 -20.66 -15.07
C HIS A 38 -53.58 -21.13 -14.07
N LEU A 39 -53.38 -22.45 -13.93
CA LEU A 39 -52.34 -23.03 -13.06
C LEU A 39 -50.92 -22.67 -13.54
N ILE A 40 -50.63 -22.81 -14.83
CA ILE A 40 -49.31 -22.45 -15.38
C ILE A 40 -49.06 -20.93 -15.25
N GLY A 41 -50.09 -20.12 -15.53
CA GLY A 41 -50.05 -18.68 -15.36
C GLY A 41 -49.78 -18.28 -13.92
N SER A 42 -50.56 -18.81 -12.97
CA SER A 42 -50.47 -18.50 -11.54
C SER A 42 -49.12 -18.93 -10.95
N LEU A 43 -48.61 -20.11 -11.31
CA LEU A 43 -47.25 -20.55 -10.94
C LEU A 43 -46.18 -19.60 -11.47
N GLY A 44 -46.31 -19.16 -12.72
CA GLY A 44 -45.40 -18.15 -13.30
C GLY A 44 -45.44 -16.81 -12.57
N PHE A 45 -46.61 -16.37 -12.11
CA PHE A 45 -46.76 -15.15 -11.30
C PHE A 45 -46.23 -15.32 -9.87
N LEU A 46 -46.52 -16.45 -9.22
CA LEU A 46 -46.06 -16.77 -7.87
C LEU A 46 -44.53 -16.83 -7.78
N ILE A 47 -43.87 -17.33 -8.83
CA ILE A 47 -42.40 -17.35 -8.90
C ILE A 47 -41.86 -15.97 -9.28
N SER A 48 -42.43 -15.33 -10.31
CA SER A 48 -41.84 -14.09 -10.84
C SER A 48 -42.08 -12.83 -9.98
N GLY A 49 -43.12 -12.82 -9.15
CA GLY A 49 -43.47 -11.69 -8.28
C GLY A 49 -42.42 -11.44 -7.20
N PRO A 50 -42.22 -12.39 -6.26
CA PRO A 50 -41.23 -12.28 -5.19
C PRO A 50 -39.81 -12.04 -5.72
N LEU A 51 -39.41 -12.73 -6.80
CA LEU A 51 -38.10 -12.54 -7.42
C LEU A 51 -37.87 -11.09 -7.87
N ARG A 52 -38.88 -10.44 -8.46
CA ARG A 52 -38.77 -9.04 -8.86
C ARG A 52 -38.76 -8.07 -7.69
N ILE A 53 -39.53 -8.34 -6.64
CA ILE A 53 -39.57 -7.52 -5.43
C ILE A 53 -38.20 -7.61 -4.74
N GLY A 54 -37.69 -8.84 -4.55
CA GLY A 54 -36.35 -9.09 -4.03
C GLY A 54 -35.26 -8.40 -4.85
N ALA A 55 -35.33 -8.45 -6.18
CA ALA A 55 -34.39 -7.73 -7.05
C ALA A 55 -34.41 -6.21 -6.83
N ARG A 56 -35.59 -5.60 -6.66
CA ARG A 56 -35.69 -4.15 -6.39
C ARG A 56 -35.13 -3.80 -5.01
N TRP A 57 -35.43 -4.61 -4.00
CA TRP A 57 -34.94 -4.42 -2.65
C TRP A 57 -33.42 -4.56 -2.58
N LEU A 58 -32.85 -5.59 -3.20
CA LEU A 58 -31.40 -5.78 -3.29
C LEU A 58 -30.72 -4.65 -4.07
N LEU A 59 -31.33 -4.12 -5.14
CA LEU A 59 -30.80 -2.95 -5.84
C LEU A 59 -30.78 -1.70 -4.95
N ALA A 60 -31.85 -1.47 -4.19
CA ALA A 60 -31.91 -0.36 -3.24
C ALA A 60 -30.86 -0.52 -2.13
N ALA A 61 -30.72 -1.73 -1.58
CA ALA A 61 -29.70 -2.06 -0.61
C ALA A 61 -28.29 -1.84 -1.17
N ALA A 62 -27.99 -2.32 -2.38
CA ALA A 62 -26.69 -2.11 -3.03
C ALA A 62 -26.35 -0.61 -3.16
N ASN A 63 -27.33 0.22 -3.53
CA ASN A 63 -27.14 1.66 -3.63
C ASN A 63 -26.84 2.32 -2.27
N ASP A 64 -27.58 1.96 -1.22
CA ASP A 64 -27.33 2.44 0.14
C ASP A 64 -25.94 2.00 0.63
N MET A 65 -25.55 0.76 0.35
CA MET A 65 -24.22 0.24 0.67
C MET A 65 -23.10 1.01 -0.05
N THR A 66 -23.26 1.32 -1.35
CA THR A 66 -22.30 2.14 -2.09
C THR A 66 -22.17 3.54 -1.47
N GLN A 67 -23.28 4.18 -1.09
CA GLN A 67 -23.25 5.49 -0.44
C GLN A 67 -22.55 5.46 0.93
N ARG A 68 -22.85 4.45 1.76
CA ARG A 68 -22.18 4.26 3.06
C ARG A 68 -20.69 3.99 2.90
N ASN A 69 -20.31 3.14 1.94
CA ASN A 69 -18.91 2.85 1.66
C ASN A 69 -18.16 4.09 1.19
N LYS A 70 -18.76 4.90 0.30
CA LYS A 70 -18.21 6.19 -0.14
C LYS A 70 -18.02 7.14 1.05
N ALA A 71 -19.01 7.27 1.92
CA ALA A 71 -18.93 8.14 3.09
C ALA A 71 -17.81 7.72 4.06
N VAL A 72 -17.69 6.41 4.33
CA VAL A 72 -16.64 5.86 5.21
C VAL A 72 -15.26 6.01 4.58
N LEU A 73 -15.12 5.74 3.28
CA LEU A 73 -13.84 5.88 2.56
C LEU A 73 -13.34 7.33 2.58
N LEU A 74 -14.23 8.29 2.29
CA LEU A 74 -13.88 9.71 2.33
C LEU A 74 -13.56 10.18 3.74
N ALA A 75 -14.29 9.70 4.75
CA ALA A 75 -14.00 10.03 6.16
C ALA A 75 -12.63 9.50 6.60
N HIS A 76 -12.29 8.26 6.26
CA HIS A 76 -10.97 7.70 6.54
C HIS A 76 -9.85 8.40 5.77
N GLY A 77 -10.03 8.61 4.46
CA GLY A 77 -9.05 9.31 3.63
C GLY A 77 -8.81 10.74 4.12
N ARG A 78 -9.87 11.42 4.60
CA ARG A 78 -9.75 12.74 5.22
C ARG A 78 -8.90 12.69 6.48
N GLN A 79 -9.17 11.76 7.40
CA GLN A 79 -8.42 11.63 8.65
C GLN A 79 -6.94 11.31 8.41
N GLU A 80 -6.62 10.44 7.44
CA GLU A 80 -5.23 10.14 7.09
C GLU A 80 -4.48 11.35 6.53
N VAL A 81 -5.13 12.14 5.66
CA VAL A 81 -4.53 13.35 5.10
C VAL A 81 -4.40 14.44 6.17
N GLU A 82 -5.39 14.61 7.06
CA GLU A 82 -5.32 15.51 8.21
C GLU A 82 -4.10 15.19 9.09
N GLN A 83 -3.88 13.92 9.43
CA GLN A 83 -2.72 13.51 10.23
C GLN A 83 -1.39 13.79 9.53
N ARG A 84 -1.32 13.63 8.19
CA ARG A 84 -0.11 13.96 7.43
C ARG A 84 0.14 15.47 7.40
N ILE A 85 -0.92 16.25 7.22
CA ILE A 85 -0.87 17.72 7.26
C ILE A 85 -0.39 18.18 8.64
N GLU A 86 -0.96 17.66 9.73
CA GLU A 86 -0.57 18.01 11.10
C GLU A 86 0.92 17.71 11.35
N ARG A 87 1.39 16.53 10.95
CA ARG A 87 2.81 16.16 11.10
C ARG A 87 3.74 17.07 10.31
N GLU A 88 3.39 17.45 9.08
CA GLU A 88 4.19 18.38 8.29
C GLU A 88 4.13 19.81 8.85
N PHE A 89 3.00 20.23 9.44
CA PHE A 89 2.92 21.50 10.17
C PHE A 89 3.77 21.51 11.44
N GLU A 90 3.74 20.46 12.26
CA GLU A 90 4.62 20.31 13.41
C GLU A 90 6.10 20.37 12.98
N ARG A 91 6.44 19.67 11.89
CA ARG A 91 7.78 19.67 11.32
C ARG A 91 8.20 21.05 10.81
N LEU A 92 7.33 21.75 10.09
CA LEU A 92 7.53 23.12 9.65
C LEU A 92 7.71 24.05 10.84
N GLY A 93 6.86 23.95 11.86
CA GLY A 93 6.96 24.73 13.09
C GLY A 93 8.30 24.52 13.80
N ALA A 94 8.77 23.27 13.89
CA ALA A 94 10.08 22.95 14.44
C ALA A 94 11.23 23.54 13.60
N MET A 95 11.13 23.49 12.27
CA MET A 95 12.14 24.08 11.37
C MET A 95 12.17 25.60 11.48
N VAL A 96 11.01 26.26 11.41
CA VAL A 96 10.87 27.71 11.54
C VAL A 96 11.40 28.17 12.89
N THR A 97 11.02 27.51 13.98
CA THR A 97 11.51 27.85 15.33
C THR A 97 13.03 27.73 15.42
N ARG A 98 13.60 26.62 14.92
CA ARG A 98 15.05 26.39 14.90
C ARG A 98 15.78 27.42 14.04
N ASP A 99 15.23 27.78 12.89
CA ASP A 99 15.87 28.69 11.94
C ASP A 99 15.73 30.15 12.36
N LEU A 100 14.60 30.54 12.95
CA LEU A 100 14.42 31.86 13.59
C LEU A 100 15.33 32.04 14.80
N GLN A 101 15.53 31.01 15.63
CA GLN A 101 16.46 31.08 16.77
C GLN A 101 17.92 31.21 16.32
N GLY A 102 18.29 30.59 15.20
CA GLY A 102 19.65 30.68 14.64
C GLY A 102 19.93 31.98 13.88
N TYR A 103 18.90 32.71 13.45
CA TYR A 103 19.03 33.89 12.61
C TYR A 103 19.77 35.07 13.28
N PRO A 104 19.49 35.44 14.55
CA PRO A 104 20.24 36.49 15.23
C PRO A 104 21.74 36.18 15.37
N ALA A 105 22.10 34.91 15.59
CA ALA A 105 23.50 34.50 15.68
C ALA A 105 24.21 34.60 14.32
N LEU A 106 23.53 34.23 13.23
CA LEU A 106 24.01 34.41 11.86
C LEU A 106 24.20 35.90 11.54
N GLN A 107 23.21 36.73 11.86
CA GLN A 107 23.26 38.18 11.66
C GLN A 107 24.44 38.81 12.42
N ARG A 108 24.62 38.45 13.69
CA ARG A 108 25.71 38.96 14.52
C ARG A 108 27.08 38.57 13.97
N LYS A 109 27.24 37.30 13.59
CA LYS A 109 28.48 36.80 12.98
C LYS A 109 28.79 37.51 11.66
N LEU A 110 27.77 37.78 10.84
CA LEU A 110 27.93 38.51 9.59
C LEU A 110 28.38 39.96 9.85
N LEU A 111 27.77 40.64 10.82
CA LEU A 111 28.13 42.01 11.21
C LEU A 111 29.55 42.11 11.78
N ASP A 112 29.94 41.18 12.66
CA ASP A 112 31.28 41.14 13.25
C ASP A 112 32.34 40.95 12.15
N GLU A 113 32.10 40.04 11.21
CA GLU A 113 33.00 39.77 10.10
C GLU A 113 33.05 40.94 9.09
N ILE A 114 31.93 41.61 8.79
CA ILE A 114 31.91 42.83 7.96
C ILE A 114 32.74 43.95 8.61
N THR A 115 32.57 44.16 9.91
CA THR A 115 33.29 45.20 10.66
C THR A 115 34.80 44.95 10.61
N ARG A 116 35.21 43.68 10.79
CA ARG A 116 36.61 43.28 10.69
C ARG A 116 37.17 43.53 9.29
N VAL A 117 36.41 43.22 8.26
CA VAL A 117 36.82 43.46 6.87
C VAL A 117 37.00 44.94 6.59
N GLU A 118 36.09 45.78 7.08
CA GLU A 118 36.16 47.23 6.91
C GLU A 118 37.38 47.83 7.63
N GLU A 119 37.74 47.30 8.80
CA GLU A 119 38.92 47.71 9.56
C GLU A 119 40.23 47.31 8.87
N ASP A 120 40.31 46.08 8.36
CA ASP A 120 41.47 45.58 7.61
C ASP A 120 41.62 46.28 6.25
N TYR A 121 40.51 46.66 5.60
CA TYR A 121 40.52 47.48 4.40
C TYR A 121 41.04 48.90 4.69
N LYS A 122 40.61 49.53 5.80
CA LYS A 122 41.13 50.84 6.24
C LYS A 122 42.64 50.80 6.49
N LYS A 123 43.16 49.73 7.11
CA LYS A 123 44.61 49.52 7.32
C LYS A 123 45.40 49.36 6.01
N CYS A 124 44.76 48.88 4.94
CA CYS A 124 45.38 48.81 3.61
C CYS A 124 45.48 50.17 2.90
N GLY A 125 44.86 51.23 3.42
CA GLY A 125 44.74 52.55 2.79
C GLY A 125 45.95 53.48 2.93
N GLU A 126 47.09 53.03 3.45
CA GLU A 126 48.27 53.90 3.60
C GLU A 126 48.86 54.34 2.24
N VAL A 127 49.17 55.64 2.17
CA VAL A 127 49.67 56.37 0.99
C VAL A 127 51.12 55.95 0.70
N PRO A 128 51.53 55.79 -0.58
CA PRO A 128 52.91 55.47 -0.92
C PRO A 128 53.91 56.42 -0.24
N PRO A 129 55.07 55.92 0.21
CA PRO A 129 56.05 56.74 0.91
C PRO A 129 56.42 57.96 0.05
N PRO A 130 56.63 59.13 0.69
CA PRO A 130 56.93 60.37 -0.02
C PRO A 130 58.15 60.22 -0.94
N PRO A 131 58.24 61.03 -2.02
CA PRO A 131 59.35 60.95 -2.96
C PRO A 131 60.69 61.11 -2.21
N PRO A 132 61.71 60.32 -2.56
CA PRO A 132 62.91 60.20 -1.75
C PRO A 132 63.75 61.49 -1.74
N GLU A 133 64.31 61.83 -0.57
CA GLU A 133 65.06 63.08 -0.30
C GLU A 133 66.30 63.29 -1.19
N TRP A 134 66.77 62.26 -1.91
CA TRP A 134 67.90 62.41 -2.83
C TRP A 134 67.57 63.27 -4.06
N VAL A 135 66.30 63.45 -4.42
CA VAL A 135 65.89 64.35 -5.52
C VAL A 135 66.30 65.78 -5.20
N GLU A 136 66.18 66.19 -3.93
CA GLU A 136 66.62 67.50 -3.45
C GLU A 136 68.16 67.57 -3.34
N ALA A 137 68.81 66.51 -2.87
CA ALA A 137 70.27 66.45 -2.77
C ALA A 137 70.97 66.50 -4.15
N VAL A 138 70.41 65.84 -5.17
CA VAL A 138 70.95 65.82 -6.54
C VAL A 138 70.68 67.15 -7.26
N THR A 139 69.52 67.76 -7.06
CA THR A 139 69.23 69.10 -7.61
C THR A 139 70.08 70.20 -6.97
N ALA A 140 70.36 70.12 -5.67
CA ALA A 140 71.29 71.02 -4.99
C ALA A 140 72.73 70.92 -5.54
N MET A 141 73.20 69.72 -5.88
CA MET A 141 74.54 69.50 -6.45
C MET A 141 74.67 69.89 -7.92
N ALA A 142 73.62 69.71 -8.73
CA ALA A 142 73.61 70.14 -10.13
C ALA A 142 73.82 71.66 -10.29
N ASN A 143 73.55 72.43 -9.22
CA ASN A 143 73.76 73.88 -9.17
C ASN A 143 75.18 74.31 -8.75
N VAL A 144 76.08 73.38 -8.37
CA VAL A 144 77.46 73.69 -7.95
C VAL A 144 78.42 73.57 -9.14
N LYS A 145 79.14 74.65 -9.48
CA LYS A 145 80.13 74.68 -10.59
C LYS A 145 81.44 73.96 -10.22
N SER A 146 81.87 73.07 -11.11
CA SER A 146 83.04 72.17 -10.97
C SER A 146 84.40 72.89 -11.07
N THR A 147 85.24 72.75 -10.04
CA THR A 147 86.68 73.00 -10.12
C THR A 147 87.45 71.91 -9.35
N GLY A 148 88.03 70.95 -10.08
CA GLY A 148 89.27 70.23 -9.76
C GLY A 148 89.44 69.42 -8.47
N ASN A 149 89.34 68.09 -8.64
CA ASN A 149 90.04 66.98 -7.96
C ASN A 149 89.82 66.64 -6.47
N GLU A 150 89.67 65.33 -6.24
CA GLU A 150 89.46 64.59 -5.00
C GLU A 150 88.20 64.91 -4.16
N MET A 151 87.90 66.19 -3.90
CA MET A 151 86.75 66.58 -3.07
C MET A 151 85.42 66.31 -3.80
N VAL A 152 85.34 66.65 -5.09
CA VAL A 152 84.20 66.34 -5.96
C VAL A 152 84.02 64.82 -6.13
N GLN A 153 85.11 64.04 -6.25
CA GLN A 153 85.03 62.58 -6.33
C GLN A 153 84.60 61.93 -5.00
N LYS A 154 85.08 62.44 -3.85
CA LYS A 154 84.62 62.00 -2.53
C LYS A 154 83.14 62.33 -2.32
N VAL A 155 82.71 63.53 -2.68
CA VAL A 155 81.30 63.94 -2.58
C VAL A 155 80.40 63.16 -3.53
N LEU A 156 80.81 62.93 -4.80
CA LEU A 156 80.08 62.03 -5.71
C LEU A 156 80.06 60.58 -5.20
N GLY A 157 81.14 60.12 -4.56
CA GLY A 157 81.20 58.82 -3.91
C GLY A 157 80.27 58.71 -2.68
N GLU A 158 80.18 59.77 -1.88
CA GLU A 158 79.26 59.89 -0.74
C GLU A 158 77.81 60.00 -1.19
N ILE A 159 77.52 60.75 -2.26
CA ILE A 159 76.18 60.82 -2.87
C ILE A 159 75.81 59.47 -3.46
N ASN A 160 76.71 58.80 -4.19
CA ASN A 160 76.42 57.47 -4.72
C ASN A 160 76.12 56.49 -3.57
N ARG A 161 76.92 56.49 -2.48
CA ARG A 161 76.61 55.67 -1.30
C ARG A 161 75.29 56.06 -0.63
N SER A 162 75.00 57.35 -0.49
CA SER A 162 73.76 57.86 0.12
C SER A 162 72.54 57.51 -0.72
N VAL A 163 72.60 57.70 -2.04
CA VAL A 163 71.58 57.30 -3.01
C VAL A 163 71.34 55.80 -2.95
N THR A 164 72.41 54.98 -2.94
CA THR A 164 72.27 53.52 -2.86
C THR A 164 71.65 53.10 -1.52
N SER A 165 72.10 53.68 -0.41
CA SER A 165 71.58 53.42 0.95
C SER A 165 70.11 53.83 1.11
N ILE A 166 69.73 55.03 0.66
CA ILE A 166 68.35 55.53 0.71
C ILE A 166 67.46 54.74 -0.26
N HIS A 167 67.96 54.39 -1.44
CA HIS A 167 67.23 53.54 -2.39
C HIS A 167 66.98 52.14 -1.83
N ASP A 168 67.99 51.51 -1.21
CA ASP A 168 67.85 50.21 -0.54
C ASP A 168 66.87 50.30 0.63
N LYS A 169 66.90 51.39 1.40
CA LYS A 169 65.95 51.64 2.49
C LYS A 169 64.53 51.84 1.98
N ALA A 170 64.33 52.66 0.95
CA ALA A 170 63.03 52.87 0.32
C ALA A 170 62.49 51.58 -0.31
N LEU A 171 63.33 50.79 -0.99
CA LEU A 171 62.95 49.47 -1.51
C LEU A 171 62.57 48.50 -0.40
N ALA A 172 63.28 48.51 0.73
CA ALA A 172 62.95 47.70 1.89
C ALA A 172 61.61 48.11 2.52
N ASP A 173 61.34 49.41 2.62
CA ASP A 173 60.09 49.94 3.16
C ASP A 173 58.91 49.68 2.20
N TYR A 174 59.11 49.82 0.88
CA TYR A 174 58.14 49.40 -0.13
C TYR A 174 57.86 47.89 -0.05
N ARG A 175 58.89 47.05 0.05
CA ARG A 175 58.71 45.60 0.19
C ARG A 175 57.94 45.25 1.44
N ARG A 176 58.24 45.87 2.59
CA ARG A 176 57.47 45.68 3.84
C ARG A 176 56.02 46.14 3.71
N ALA A 177 55.77 47.29 3.09
CA ALA A 177 54.41 47.78 2.87
C ALA A 177 53.59 46.84 1.97
N TYR A 178 54.17 46.34 0.87
CA TYR A 178 53.55 45.35 0.00
C TYR A 178 53.33 44.01 0.70
N GLU A 179 54.30 43.51 1.46
CA GLU A 179 54.17 42.28 2.25
C GLU A 179 53.03 42.39 3.26
N THR A 180 52.90 43.54 3.92
CA THR A 180 51.83 43.82 4.88
C THR A 180 50.46 43.85 4.20
N ARG A 181 50.32 44.52 3.04
CA ARG A 181 49.10 44.48 2.23
C ARG A 181 48.75 43.06 1.76
N HIS A 182 49.74 42.30 1.30
CA HIS A 182 49.52 40.92 0.86
C HIS A 182 49.07 40.01 2.02
N LYS A 183 49.67 40.16 3.20
CA LYS A 183 49.24 39.46 4.43
C LYS A 183 47.81 39.82 4.83
N ILE A 184 47.41 41.08 4.71
CA ILE A 184 46.02 41.51 4.98
C ILE A 184 45.06 40.93 3.93
N LEU A 185 45.40 41.01 2.64
CA LEU A 185 44.62 40.41 1.56
C LEU A 185 44.47 38.88 1.72
N GLU A 186 45.54 38.20 2.12
CA GLU A 186 45.52 36.77 2.46
C GLU A 186 44.59 36.49 3.65
N GLY A 187 44.48 37.42 4.60
CA GLY A 187 43.52 37.41 5.68
C GLY A 187 42.04 37.45 5.26
N PHE A 188 41.70 37.92 4.04
CA PHE A 188 40.32 37.95 3.54
C PHE A 188 39.85 36.61 2.95
N MET A 189 40.75 35.74 2.51
CA MET A 189 40.39 34.41 1.98
C MET A 189 39.55 33.56 2.96
N PRO A 190 39.91 33.42 4.25
CA PRO A 190 39.09 32.68 5.20
C PRO A 190 37.72 33.33 5.46
N PHE A 191 37.61 34.67 5.38
CA PHE A 191 36.33 35.37 5.47
C PHE A 191 35.39 34.97 4.33
N TRP A 192 35.84 35.05 3.07
CA TRP A 192 35.03 34.67 1.91
C TRP A 192 34.56 33.21 2.00
N ARG A 193 35.43 32.31 2.47
CA ARG A 193 35.07 30.91 2.73
C ARG A 193 34.04 30.74 3.85
N SER A 194 34.11 31.56 4.90
CA SER A 194 33.16 31.55 6.02
C SER A 194 31.79 32.06 5.58
N LEU A 195 31.75 33.15 4.81
CA LEU A 195 30.52 33.73 4.28
C LEU A 195 29.85 32.81 3.28
N ASP A 196 30.62 32.22 2.36
CA ASP A 196 30.15 31.20 1.41
C ASP A 196 29.51 30.00 2.13
N LYS A 197 30.20 29.44 3.14
CA LYS A 197 29.63 28.36 3.97
C LYS A 197 28.34 28.77 4.68
N THR A 198 28.29 29.99 5.19
CA THR A 198 27.13 30.51 5.93
C THR A 198 25.94 30.72 4.98
N MET A 199 26.18 31.26 3.79
CA MET A 199 25.19 31.45 2.74
C MET A 199 24.66 30.09 2.23
N ALA A 200 25.54 29.12 2.00
CA ALA A 200 25.16 27.76 1.62
C ALA A 200 24.29 27.06 2.69
N GLN A 201 24.54 27.33 3.98
CA GLN A 201 23.69 26.82 5.07
C GLN A 201 22.30 27.46 5.06
N VAL A 202 22.21 28.77 4.82
CA VAL A 202 20.93 29.49 4.71
C VAL A 202 20.15 29.00 3.49
N ASP A 203 20.81 28.83 2.34
CA ASP A 203 20.22 28.29 1.11
C ASP A 203 19.63 26.89 1.32
N LYS A 204 20.38 26.00 1.98
CA LYS A 204 19.89 24.65 2.33
C LYS A 204 18.67 24.68 3.26
N LYS A 205 18.64 25.60 4.23
CA LYS A 205 17.50 25.77 5.14
C LYS A 205 16.27 26.32 4.40
N LEU A 206 16.44 27.33 3.56
CA LEU A 206 15.39 27.90 2.71
C LEU A 206 14.82 26.86 1.76
N THR A 207 15.67 26.09 1.09
CA THR A 207 15.25 25.00 0.19
C THR A 207 14.48 23.92 0.96
N GLY A 208 14.91 23.60 2.18
CA GLY A 208 14.19 22.70 3.09
C GLY A 208 12.79 23.21 3.43
N LEU A 209 12.67 24.48 3.81
CA LEU A 209 11.40 25.12 4.14
C LEU A 209 10.46 25.20 2.93
N GLN A 210 10.98 25.54 1.75
CA GLN A 210 10.23 25.56 0.49
C GLN A 210 9.70 24.17 0.14
N SER A 211 10.53 23.12 0.25
CA SER A 211 10.11 21.76 -0.04
C SER A 211 9.02 21.23 0.92
N SER A 212 9.11 21.55 2.21
CA SER A 212 8.05 21.21 3.17
C SER A 212 6.78 22.02 2.92
N THR A 213 6.87 23.29 2.54
CA THR A 213 5.68 24.10 2.18
C THR A 213 4.97 23.50 0.96
N ALA A 214 5.73 23.15 -0.08
CA ALA A 214 5.19 22.49 -1.27
C ALA A 214 4.55 21.12 -0.96
N ALA A 215 5.11 20.38 0.00
CA ALA A 215 4.50 19.13 0.48
C ALA A 215 3.16 19.37 1.20
N VAL A 216 3.09 20.41 2.05
CA VAL A 216 1.83 20.82 2.70
C VAL A 216 0.79 21.23 1.67
N ASP A 217 1.15 22.03 0.67
CA ASP A 217 0.23 22.44 -0.40
C ASP A 217 -0.32 21.23 -1.15
N ALA A 218 0.54 20.26 -1.51
CA ALA A 218 0.10 19.03 -2.17
C ALA A 218 -0.82 18.15 -1.30
N HIS A 219 -0.61 18.15 0.02
CA HIS A 219 -1.50 17.47 0.96
C HIS A 219 -2.83 18.23 1.15
N MET A 220 -2.79 19.56 1.19
CA MET A 220 -3.96 20.42 1.29
C MET A 220 -4.84 20.31 0.04
N GLU A 221 -4.26 20.26 -1.15
CA GLU A 221 -5.01 20.05 -2.40
C GLU A 221 -5.77 18.71 -2.36
N LYS A 222 -5.12 17.63 -1.91
CA LYS A 222 -5.78 16.33 -1.71
C LYS A 222 -6.89 16.41 -0.68
N PHE A 223 -6.66 17.12 0.43
CA PHE A 223 -7.66 17.33 1.48
C PHE A 223 -8.90 18.06 0.93
N GLU A 224 -8.71 19.15 0.17
CA GLU A 224 -9.79 19.88 -0.48
C GLU A 224 -10.57 19.00 -1.45
N GLN A 225 -9.89 18.21 -2.29
CA GLN A 225 -10.55 17.28 -3.21
C GLN A 225 -11.39 16.20 -2.50
N ILE A 226 -10.93 15.71 -1.34
CA ILE A 226 -11.67 14.77 -0.48
C ILE A 226 -12.86 15.47 0.18
N ASN A 227 -12.66 16.68 0.70
CA ASN A 227 -13.71 17.45 1.37
C ASN A 227 -14.82 17.88 0.40
N ALA A 228 -14.45 18.22 -0.84
CA ALA A 228 -15.37 18.47 -1.96
C ALA A 228 -16.06 17.20 -2.49
N LYS A 229 -15.72 16.02 -1.96
CA LYS A 229 -16.27 14.70 -2.34
C LYS A 229 -16.19 14.42 -3.84
N THR A 230 -15.12 14.87 -4.48
CA THR A 230 -14.93 14.72 -5.93
C THR A 230 -14.82 13.25 -6.32
N ASP A 231 -15.35 12.89 -7.50
CA ASP A 231 -15.26 11.51 -8.01
C ASP A 231 -13.81 11.08 -8.26
N LYS A 232 -12.92 12.02 -8.58
CA LYS A 232 -11.48 11.78 -8.70
C LYS A 232 -10.86 11.33 -7.37
N ALA A 233 -11.17 12.02 -6.27
CA ALA A 233 -10.66 11.65 -4.94
C ALA A 233 -11.20 10.29 -4.49
N GLU A 234 -12.48 10.01 -4.71
CA GLU A 234 -13.06 8.69 -4.44
C GLU A 234 -12.35 7.60 -5.26
N HIS A 235 -12.18 7.81 -6.57
CA HIS A 235 -11.51 6.83 -7.42
C HIS A 235 -10.05 6.62 -7.01
N ALA A 236 -9.30 7.68 -6.73
CA ALA A 236 -7.92 7.58 -6.26
C ALA A 236 -7.81 6.80 -4.93
N LEU A 237 -8.69 7.08 -3.96
CA LEU A 237 -8.73 6.38 -2.68
C LEU A 237 -9.11 4.90 -2.84
N THR A 238 -10.09 4.58 -3.69
CA THR A 238 -10.46 3.19 -3.99
C THR A 238 -9.30 2.43 -4.65
N VAL A 239 -8.66 2.99 -5.67
CA VAL A 239 -7.51 2.37 -6.36
C VAL A 239 -6.33 2.16 -5.41
N SER A 240 -6.08 3.15 -4.54
CA SER A 240 -5.06 3.02 -3.49
C SER A 240 -5.36 1.85 -2.55
N ALA A 241 -6.61 1.74 -2.08
CA ALA A 241 -7.03 0.65 -1.20
C ALA A 241 -6.93 -0.73 -1.89
N PHE A 242 -7.27 -0.83 -3.16
CA PHE A 242 -7.10 -2.07 -3.95
C PHE A 242 -5.64 -2.46 -4.11
N THR A 243 -4.76 -1.49 -4.40
CA THR A 243 -3.31 -1.73 -4.52
C THR A 243 -2.73 -2.19 -3.18
N GLN A 244 -3.10 -1.53 -2.08
CA GLN A 244 -2.66 -1.90 -0.74
C GLN A 244 -3.18 -3.28 -0.33
N PHE A 245 -4.43 -3.61 -0.68
CA PHE A 245 -4.99 -4.96 -0.46
C PHE A 245 -4.20 -6.01 -1.23
N ALA A 246 -3.88 -5.78 -2.50
CA ALA A 246 -3.14 -6.73 -3.33
C ALA A 246 -1.73 -6.98 -2.79
N ILE A 247 -1.01 -5.91 -2.39
CA ILE A 247 0.32 -6.02 -1.79
C ILE A 247 0.23 -6.77 -0.46
N ALA A 248 -0.67 -6.36 0.43
CA ALA A 248 -0.84 -6.98 1.74
C ALA A 248 -1.24 -8.47 1.61
N PHE A 249 -2.14 -8.80 0.69
CA PHE A 249 -2.55 -10.17 0.41
C PHE A 249 -1.40 -11.04 -0.10
N LEU A 250 -0.58 -10.52 -1.02
CA LEU A 250 0.60 -11.23 -1.52
C LEU A 250 1.59 -11.51 -0.39
N VAL A 251 1.88 -10.50 0.44
CA VAL A 251 2.77 -10.66 1.60
C VAL A 251 2.18 -11.67 2.59
N MET A 252 0.87 -11.61 2.85
CA MET A 252 0.17 -12.57 3.71
C MET A 252 0.20 -14.00 3.16
N ALA A 253 0.17 -14.19 1.84
CA ALA A 253 0.31 -15.50 1.22
C ALA A 253 1.72 -16.09 1.43
N VAL A 254 2.76 -15.26 1.27
CA VAL A 254 4.15 -15.67 1.56
C VAL A 254 4.34 -15.98 3.04
N ALA A 255 3.79 -15.13 3.92
CA ALA A 255 3.78 -15.34 5.36
C ALA A 255 3.07 -16.63 5.77
N SER A 256 1.94 -16.96 5.13
CA SER A 256 1.23 -18.23 5.35
C SER A 256 2.09 -19.43 4.94
N GLY A 257 2.89 -19.31 3.87
CA GLY A 257 3.90 -20.30 3.50
C GLY A 257 4.98 -20.47 4.58
N GLY A 258 5.48 -19.36 5.14
CA GLY A 258 6.41 -19.38 6.27
C GLY A 258 5.81 -20.06 7.51
N ALA A 259 4.57 -19.75 7.86
CA ALA A 259 3.84 -20.38 8.96
C ALA A 259 3.61 -21.89 8.70
N PHE A 260 3.35 -22.28 7.45
CA PHE A 260 3.22 -23.69 7.07
C PHE A 260 4.54 -24.45 7.23
N VAL A 261 5.67 -23.84 6.86
CA VAL A 261 6.99 -24.40 7.12
C VAL A 261 7.23 -24.53 8.63
N ASN A 262 6.90 -23.50 9.42
CA ASN A 262 7.05 -23.57 10.88
C ASN A 262 6.22 -24.72 11.47
N PHE A 263 4.95 -24.83 11.06
CA PHE A 263 4.06 -25.92 11.45
C PHE A 263 4.65 -27.30 11.17
N LYS A 264 5.25 -27.50 10.00
CA LYS A 264 5.87 -28.79 9.64
C LYS A 264 7.15 -29.08 10.42
N LEU A 265 7.89 -28.06 10.86
CA LEU A 265 9.06 -28.25 11.72
C LEU A 265 8.67 -28.70 13.13
N ILE A 266 7.59 -28.13 13.66
CA ILE A 266 7.12 -28.38 15.03
C ILE A 266 6.30 -29.68 15.12
N ALA A 267 5.43 -29.95 14.15
CA ALA A 267 4.42 -31.02 14.27
C ALA A 267 5.01 -32.43 14.39
N LEU A 268 6.15 -32.72 13.76
CA LEU A 268 6.75 -34.06 13.76
C LEU A 268 7.34 -34.42 15.14
N PRO A 269 8.25 -33.63 15.74
CA PRO A 269 8.72 -33.86 17.12
C PRO A 269 7.58 -33.93 18.13
N MET A 270 6.57 -33.05 18.00
CA MET A 270 5.42 -33.02 18.89
C MET A 270 4.58 -34.30 18.81
N SER A 271 4.57 -34.98 17.65
CA SER A 271 3.87 -36.27 17.53
C SER A 271 4.53 -37.37 18.36
N GLU A 272 5.85 -37.34 18.54
CA GLU A 272 6.53 -38.32 19.39
C GLU A 272 6.38 -37.96 20.88
N MET A 273 6.41 -36.66 21.22
CA MET A 273 6.33 -36.20 22.62
C MET A 273 4.91 -36.26 23.21
N VAL A 274 3.89 -35.98 22.40
CA VAL A 274 2.49 -35.91 22.85
C VAL A 274 1.71 -37.19 22.52
N GLY A 275 2.31 -38.11 21.77
CA GLY A 275 1.74 -39.41 21.40
C GLY A 275 1.20 -39.42 19.97
N ALA A 276 1.88 -40.16 19.09
CA ALA A 276 1.65 -40.11 17.65
C ALA A 276 0.32 -40.75 17.21
N GLY A 277 -0.25 -41.58 18.08
CA GLY A 277 -1.52 -42.28 17.87
C GLY A 277 -2.73 -41.59 18.51
N ASP A 278 -2.54 -40.47 19.21
CA ASP A 278 -3.61 -39.81 19.92
C ASP A 278 -4.32 -38.81 19.00
N TYR A 279 -5.62 -39.03 18.79
CA TYR A 279 -6.47 -38.24 17.92
C TYR A 279 -7.54 -37.56 18.76
N ILE A 280 -7.60 -36.22 18.70
CA ILE A 280 -8.65 -35.45 19.39
C ILE A 280 -9.99 -35.59 18.66
N SER A 281 -9.94 -35.73 17.33
CA SER A 281 -11.10 -36.00 16.48
C SER A 281 -10.72 -36.99 15.39
N SER A 282 -11.70 -37.53 14.66
CA SER A 282 -11.50 -38.56 13.63
C SER A 282 -10.47 -38.21 12.54
N SER A 283 -10.11 -36.93 12.38
CA SER A 283 -9.15 -36.47 11.37
C SER A 283 -8.02 -35.57 11.89
N LEU A 284 -8.00 -35.19 13.18
CA LEU A 284 -7.00 -34.26 13.72
C LEU A 284 -6.13 -34.94 14.79
N ARG A 285 -4.82 -34.97 14.55
CA ARG A 285 -3.84 -35.49 15.52
C ARG A 285 -3.59 -34.48 16.63
N THR A 286 -3.40 -34.95 17.87
CA THR A 286 -3.08 -34.09 19.02
C THR A 286 -1.83 -33.24 18.75
N SER A 287 -0.84 -33.80 18.05
CA SER A 287 0.40 -33.09 17.68
C SER A 287 0.21 -31.93 16.71
N GLU A 288 -0.75 -32.04 15.79
CA GLU A 288 -1.07 -30.97 14.85
C GLU A 288 -1.72 -29.82 15.59
N VAL A 289 -2.66 -30.11 16.50
CA VAL A 289 -3.30 -29.09 17.34
C VAL A 289 -2.26 -28.40 18.22
N ALA A 290 -1.35 -29.15 18.85
CA ALA A 290 -0.31 -28.57 19.70
C ALA A 290 0.64 -27.63 18.93
N ALA A 291 1.07 -28.03 17.73
CA ALA A 291 1.90 -27.16 16.87
C ALA A 291 1.16 -25.87 16.47
N LEU A 292 -0.14 -25.98 16.16
CA LEU A 292 -0.97 -24.84 15.79
C LEU A 292 -1.17 -23.86 16.97
N VAL A 293 -1.34 -24.39 18.19
CA VAL A 293 -1.43 -23.58 19.42
C VAL A 293 -0.13 -22.79 19.65
N ILE A 294 1.04 -23.41 19.49
CA ILE A 294 2.32 -22.70 19.62
C ILE A 294 2.40 -21.53 18.64
N ILE A 295 2.14 -21.79 17.35
CA ILE A 295 2.15 -20.76 16.30
C ILE A 295 1.14 -19.64 16.59
N PHE A 296 -0.05 -19.96 17.10
CA PHE A 296 -1.04 -18.93 17.45
C PHE A 296 -0.63 -18.09 18.66
N VAL A 297 -0.05 -18.70 19.70
CA VAL A 297 0.49 -17.96 20.85
C VAL A 297 1.60 -17.03 20.37
N GLU A 298 2.48 -17.53 19.51
CA GLU A 298 3.62 -16.82 18.96
C GLU A 298 3.18 -15.65 18.06
N ALA A 299 2.28 -15.88 17.11
CA ALA A 299 1.68 -14.84 16.28
C ALA A 299 0.95 -13.79 17.13
N SER A 300 0.27 -14.20 18.21
CA SER A 300 -0.38 -13.28 19.15
C SER A 300 0.64 -12.42 19.91
N MET A 301 1.73 -13.01 20.40
CA MET A 301 2.80 -12.25 21.05
C MET A 301 3.48 -11.29 20.08
N GLY A 302 3.71 -11.72 18.84
CA GLY A 302 4.23 -10.86 17.78
C GLY A 302 3.33 -9.66 17.51
N LEU A 303 2.02 -9.87 17.45
CA LEU A 303 1.02 -8.81 17.33
C LEU A 303 1.11 -7.81 18.49
N PHE A 304 1.17 -8.29 19.73
CA PHE A 304 1.31 -7.43 20.92
C PHE A 304 2.65 -6.68 20.94
N LEU A 305 3.73 -7.29 20.47
CA LEU A 305 5.03 -6.66 20.35
C LEU A 305 4.98 -5.49 19.36
N MET A 306 4.43 -5.71 18.17
CA MET A 306 4.31 -4.68 17.11
C MET A 306 3.39 -3.53 17.52
N GLU A 307 2.31 -3.82 18.25
CA GLU A 307 1.41 -2.82 18.80
C GLU A 307 2.09 -2.01 19.93
N SER A 308 2.86 -2.67 20.80
CA SER A 308 3.62 -1.99 21.87
C SER A 308 4.69 -1.05 21.33
N LEU A 309 5.28 -1.39 20.17
CA LEU A 309 6.25 -0.56 19.46
C LEU A 309 5.61 0.57 18.64
N ARG A 310 4.26 0.65 18.58
CA ARG A 310 3.51 1.59 17.73
C ARG A 310 3.84 1.48 16.24
N ILE A 311 4.26 0.30 15.80
CA ILE A 311 4.44 0.00 14.38
C ILE A 311 3.05 -0.29 13.79
N THR A 312 2.23 -1.07 14.50
CA THR A 312 0.83 -1.35 14.14
C THR A 312 -0.15 -0.63 15.05
N HIS A 313 -1.37 -0.42 14.55
CA HIS A 313 -2.48 0.25 15.23
C HIS A 313 -3.77 -0.58 15.16
N LEU A 314 -3.66 -1.87 15.47
CA LEU A 314 -4.79 -2.79 15.46
C LEU A 314 -5.64 -2.69 16.72
N PHE A 315 -5.04 -2.26 17.84
CA PHE A 315 -5.71 -2.13 19.13
C PHE A 315 -5.54 -0.72 19.70
N PRO A 316 -6.43 0.22 19.35
CA PRO A 316 -6.34 1.63 19.78
C PRO A 316 -6.21 1.82 21.31
N ARG A 317 -6.73 0.88 22.09
CA ARG A 317 -6.62 0.89 23.56
C ARG A 317 -5.18 0.71 24.05
N ILE A 318 -4.36 -0.07 23.34
CA ILE A 318 -2.96 -0.32 23.69
C ILE A 318 -2.10 0.92 23.43
N ALA A 319 -2.39 1.66 22.35
CA ALA A 319 -1.70 2.91 22.04
C ALA A 319 -1.87 3.99 23.13
N ASN A 320 -3.02 3.97 23.82
CA ASN A 320 -3.39 4.89 24.89
C ASN A 320 -2.92 4.44 26.29
N LEU A 321 -2.23 3.29 26.42
CA LEU A 321 -1.69 2.85 27.71
C LEU A 321 -0.51 3.73 28.14
N ASN A 322 -0.33 3.86 29.46
CA ASN A 322 0.82 4.53 30.05
C ASN A 322 2.14 3.90 29.56
N GLU A 323 3.15 4.73 29.32
CA GLU A 323 4.46 4.32 28.77
C GLU A 323 5.09 3.13 29.50
N HIS A 324 5.03 3.12 30.84
CA HIS A 324 5.55 2.04 31.66
C HIS A 324 4.87 0.69 31.40
N MET A 325 3.55 0.68 31.22
CA MET A 325 2.80 -0.55 30.96
C MET A 325 3.12 -1.08 29.57
N ARG A 326 3.22 -0.19 28.58
CA ARG A 326 3.59 -0.54 27.20
C ARG A 326 4.99 -1.15 27.14
N HIS A 327 5.95 -0.54 27.82
CA HIS A 327 7.32 -1.05 27.87
C HIS A 327 7.39 -2.41 28.57
N ARG A 328 6.64 -2.63 29.66
CA ARG A 328 6.52 -3.94 30.31
C ARG A 328 5.93 -4.98 29.37
N MET A 329 4.84 -4.65 28.67
CA MET A 329 4.20 -5.57 27.72
C MET A 329 5.14 -5.94 26.56
N MET A 330 5.91 -4.96 26.05
CA MET A 330 6.95 -5.20 25.05
C MET A 330 7.99 -6.21 25.55
N TRP A 331 8.54 -6.02 26.76
CA TRP A 331 9.51 -6.94 27.33
C TRP A 331 8.91 -8.33 27.60
N ILE A 332 7.67 -8.40 28.11
CA ILE A 332 6.98 -9.68 28.33
C ILE A 332 6.80 -10.43 27.00
N ALA A 333 6.24 -9.78 25.97
CA ALA A 333 6.05 -10.39 24.66
C ALA A 333 7.37 -10.83 24.02
N LEU A 334 8.40 -9.99 24.10
CA LEU A 334 9.74 -10.30 23.58
C LEU A 334 10.36 -11.50 24.30
N THR A 335 10.31 -11.54 25.64
CA THR A 335 10.84 -12.68 26.40
C THR A 335 10.09 -13.96 26.06
N LEU A 336 8.76 -13.92 25.96
CA LEU A 336 7.96 -15.09 25.60
C LEU A 336 8.28 -15.58 24.18
N LEU A 337 8.42 -14.67 23.20
CA LEU A 337 8.86 -15.01 21.84
C LEU A 337 10.25 -15.65 21.81
N VAL A 338 11.22 -15.10 22.54
CA VAL A 338 12.57 -15.67 22.63
C VAL A 338 12.54 -17.06 23.27
N THR A 339 11.72 -17.26 24.32
CA THR A 339 11.58 -18.59 24.93
C THR A 339 10.94 -19.60 23.98
N LEU A 340 9.89 -19.22 23.24
CA LEU A 340 9.26 -20.09 22.25
C LEU A 340 10.22 -20.40 21.10
N ALA A 341 10.96 -19.41 20.59
CA ALA A 341 11.99 -19.61 19.58
C ALA A 341 13.10 -20.57 20.04
N GLY A 342 13.49 -20.51 21.31
CA GLY A 342 14.41 -21.47 21.91
C GLY A 342 13.85 -22.90 21.94
N ILE A 343 12.57 -23.05 22.31
CA ILE A 343 11.87 -24.35 22.29
C ILE A 343 11.77 -24.88 20.86
N GLU A 344 11.43 -24.04 19.88
CA GLU A 344 11.32 -24.44 18.47
C GLU A 344 12.67 -24.84 17.86
N ALA A 345 13.75 -24.14 18.20
CA ALA A 345 15.11 -24.54 17.81
C ALA A 345 15.47 -25.93 18.37
N ALA A 346 15.07 -26.22 19.60
CA ALA A 346 15.26 -27.54 20.21
C ALA A 346 14.38 -28.62 19.55
N LEU A 347 13.12 -28.31 19.24
CA LEU A 347 12.22 -29.22 18.50
C LEU A 347 12.75 -29.49 17.09
N ALA A 348 13.29 -28.50 16.40
CA ALA A 348 13.91 -28.67 15.10
C ALA A 348 15.15 -29.58 15.14
N LEU A 349 15.97 -29.49 16.20
CA LEU A 349 17.06 -30.45 16.43
C LEU A 349 16.52 -31.86 16.68
N MET A 350 15.48 -31.99 17.51
CA MET A 350 14.86 -33.28 17.80
C MET A 350 14.26 -33.92 16.54
N ARG A 351 13.69 -33.11 15.64
CA ARG A 351 13.17 -33.56 14.34
C ARG A 351 14.25 -34.28 13.53
N ASP A 352 15.43 -33.69 13.44
CA ASP A 352 16.53 -34.22 12.62
C ASP A 352 17.08 -35.51 13.22
N MET A 353 17.25 -35.56 14.55
CA MET A 353 17.61 -36.78 15.27
C MET A 353 16.59 -37.92 15.06
N LEU A 354 15.29 -37.62 15.14
CA LEU A 354 14.24 -38.60 14.90
C LEU A 354 14.25 -39.14 13.45
N ILE A 355 14.59 -38.29 12.48
CA ILE A 355 14.69 -38.71 11.08
C ILE A 355 15.92 -39.59 10.87
N SER A 356 17.07 -39.22 11.43
CA SER A 356 18.29 -40.05 11.34
C SER A 356 18.09 -41.41 11.99
N ASP A 357 17.41 -41.46 13.15
CA ASP A 357 17.14 -42.72 13.86
C ASP A 357 16.19 -43.62 13.06
N LYS A 358 15.14 -43.04 12.46
CA LYS A 358 14.22 -43.79 11.58
C LYS A 358 14.94 -44.32 10.33
N GLN A 359 15.84 -43.56 9.73
CA GLN A 359 16.65 -44.03 8.61
C GLN A 359 17.58 -45.17 9.05
N ALA A 360 18.26 -45.05 10.19
CA ALA A 360 19.10 -46.11 10.73
C ALA A 360 18.33 -47.42 10.99
N LEU A 361 17.09 -47.33 11.50
CA LEU A 361 16.20 -48.48 11.67
C LEU A 361 15.76 -49.08 10.32
N LEU A 362 15.44 -48.26 9.32
CA LEU A 362 15.11 -48.76 7.98
C LEU A 362 16.32 -49.42 7.31
N HIS A 363 17.53 -48.91 7.55
CA HIS A 363 18.77 -49.51 7.07
C HIS A 363 19.16 -50.80 7.81
N SER A 364 18.79 -50.96 9.09
CA SER A 364 18.98 -52.25 9.78
C SER A 364 17.97 -53.32 9.33
N LEU A 365 16.80 -52.89 8.85
CA LEU A 365 15.74 -53.77 8.34
C LEU A 365 15.89 -54.09 6.84
N ALA A 366 16.39 -53.16 6.04
CA ALA A 366 16.76 -53.41 4.65
C ALA A 366 18.19 -53.95 4.62
N THR A 367 18.39 -55.20 4.23
CA THR A 367 19.70 -55.92 4.19
C THR A 367 20.76 -55.33 3.25
N VAL A 368 20.64 -54.07 2.85
CA VAL A 368 21.55 -53.32 2.00
C VAL A 368 22.28 -52.27 2.85
N GLN A 369 23.55 -52.53 3.13
CA GLN A 369 24.45 -51.56 3.77
C GLN A 369 24.79 -50.43 2.79
N GLN A 370 24.33 -49.21 3.09
CA GLN A 370 24.91 -47.98 2.52
C GLN A 370 25.79 -47.30 3.57
N ALA A 371 26.93 -46.77 3.12
CA ALA A 371 27.91 -46.12 3.98
C ALA A 371 27.33 -44.84 4.61
N ALA A 372 27.37 -44.75 5.94
CA ALA A 372 27.03 -43.54 6.68
C ALA A 372 28.03 -42.44 6.31
N THR A 373 27.52 -41.29 5.87
CA THR A 373 28.34 -40.10 5.58
C THR A 373 28.47 -39.25 6.85
N ASP A 374 29.30 -39.68 7.78
CA ASP A 374 29.66 -38.93 9.00
C ASP A 374 30.66 -37.79 8.68
N GLY A 375 30.21 -36.82 7.88
CA GLY A 375 30.98 -35.63 7.52
C GLY A 375 30.47 -34.38 8.23
N TRP A 376 31.35 -33.37 8.39
CA TRP A 376 30.95 -32.02 8.83
C TRP A 376 29.81 -31.42 7.99
N VAL A 377 29.76 -31.81 6.70
CA VAL A 377 28.71 -31.44 5.74
C VAL A 377 27.33 -32.02 6.12
N ALA A 378 27.27 -33.16 6.81
CA ALA A 378 26.02 -33.77 7.26
C ALA A 378 25.35 -33.01 8.41
N ARG A 379 26.09 -32.14 9.13
CA ARG A 379 25.55 -31.29 10.21
C ARG A 379 25.06 -29.92 9.75
N ILE A 380 25.35 -29.55 8.50
CA ILE A 380 24.92 -28.28 7.91
C ILE A 380 23.38 -28.20 7.84
N PRO A 381 22.64 -29.24 7.40
CA PRO A 381 21.18 -29.24 7.42
C PRO A 381 20.61 -29.09 8.83
N THR A 382 21.19 -29.77 9.84
CA THR A 382 20.75 -29.69 11.24
C THR A 382 20.88 -28.27 11.77
N ALA A 383 22.04 -27.64 11.59
CA ALA A 383 22.28 -26.26 12.00
C ALA A 383 21.36 -25.28 11.27
N GLY A 384 21.11 -25.52 9.97
CA GLY A 384 20.16 -24.74 9.17
C GLY A 384 18.72 -24.85 9.68
N GLN A 385 18.27 -26.05 10.05
CA GLN A 385 16.92 -26.26 10.61
C GLN A 385 16.76 -25.64 11.99
N MET A 386 17.78 -25.74 12.86
CA MET A 386 17.76 -25.10 14.18
C MET A 386 17.70 -23.57 14.07
N LEU A 387 18.54 -23.00 13.22
CA LEU A 387 18.57 -21.55 12.98
C LEU A 387 17.24 -21.08 12.39
N LEU A 388 16.67 -21.85 11.47
CA LEU A 388 15.38 -21.56 10.88
C LEU A 388 14.24 -21.67 11.92
N GLY A 389 14.24 -22.69 12.78
CA GLY A 389 13.30 -22.81 13.91
C GLY A 389 13.42 -21.68 14.94
N PHE A 390 14.61 -21.10 15.12
CA PHE A 390 14.80 -19.94 15.98
C PHE A 390 14.34 -18.62 15.32
N ILE A 391 14.58 -18.44 14.02
CA ILE A 391 14.30 -17.18 13.31
C ILE A 391 12.83 -17.07 12.90
N LEU A 392 12.20 -18.19 12.51
CA LEU A 392 10.82 -18.17 12.01
C LEU A 392 9.84 -17.50 12.98
N PRO A 393 9.92 -17.69 14.30
CA PRO A 393 9.04 -16.99 15.22
C PRO A 393 9.08 -15.46 15.12
N PHE A 394 10.30 -14.91 15.01
CA PHE A 394 10.45 -13.47 14.81
C PHE A 394 9.92 -13.03 13.45
N ALA A 395 10.11 -13.85 12.41
CA ALA A 395 9.56 -13.58 11.09
C ALA A 395 8.01 -13.58 11.10
N LEU A 396 7.39 -14.50 11.83
CA LEU A 396 5.94 -14.57 12.00
C LEU A 396 5.41 -13.38 12.82
N ALA A 397 6.18 -12.83 13.76
CA ALA A 397 5.80 -11.61 14.46
C ALA A 397 5.61 -10.40 13.51
N PHE A 398 6.39 -10.32 12.42
CA PHE A 398 6.24 -9.26 11.41
C PHE A 398 4.97 -9.39 10.56
N ILE A 399 4.25 -10.51 10.62
CA ILE A 399 2.95 -10.69 9.93
C ILE A 399 1.92 -9.67 10.39
N ALA A 400 2.06 -9.12 11.60
CA ALA A 400 1.18 -8.07 12.11
C ALA A 400 1.09 -6.86 11.16
N ILE A 401 2.17 -6.47 10.50
CA ILE A 401 2.24 -5.30 9.60
C ILE A 401 1.36 -5.48 8.35
N PRO A 402 1.58 -6.51 7.51
CA PRO A 402 0.71 -6.76 6.36
C PRO A 402 -0.70 -7.15 6.80
N LEU A 403 -0.88 -7.80 7.97
CA LEU A 403 -2.20 -8.11 8.50
C LEU A 403 -3.01 -6.83 8.78
N GLU A 404 -2.40 -5.81 9.38
CA GLU A 404 -3.03 -4.50 9.58
C GLU A 404 -3.46 -3.85 8.26
N SER A 405 -2.53 -3.78 7.30
CA SER A 405 -2.83 -3.25 5.96
C SER A 405 -3.93 -4.05 5.28
N LEU A 406 -3.96 -5.37 5.46
CA LEU A 406 -5.01 -6.24 4.93
C LEU A 406 -6.34 -5.94 5.59
N ILE A 407 -6.42 -5.80 6.91
CA ILE A 407 -7.68 -5.52 7.63
C ILE A 407 -8.29 -4.18 7.18
N TYR A 408 -7.49 -3.12 7.12
CA TYR A 408 -7.97 -1.80 6.68
C TYR A 408 -8.44 -1.80 5.22
N SER A 409 -7.63 -2.37 4.32
CA SER A 409 -7.96 -2.42 2.89
C SER A 409 -9.09 -3.40 2.57
N THR A 410 -9.23 -4.49 3.32
CA THR A 410 -10.32 -5.48 3.18
C THR A 410 -11.68 -4.85 3.45
N ARG A 411 -11.79 -3.91 4.39
CA ARG A 411 -13.06 -3.20 4.62
C ARG A 411 -13.52 -2.45 3.37
N THR A 412 -12.60 -1.73 2.72
CA THR A 412 -12.90 -0.95 1.51
C THR A 412 -13.16 -1.86 0.31
N VAL A 413 -12.23 -2.77 0.01
CA VAL A 413 -12.32 -3.70 -1.11
C VAL A 413 -13.51 -4.64 -0.95
N GLY A 414 -13.68 -5.23 0.23
CA GLY A 414 -14.80 -6.09 0.58
C GLY A 414 -16.13 -5.35 0.52
N GLY A 415 -16.19 -4.07 0.93
CA GLY A 415 -17.37 -3.24 0.77
C GLY A 415 -17.78 -3.06 -0.71
N VAL A 416 -16.81 -2.77 -1.58
CA VAL A 416 -17.03 -2.64 -3.03
C VAL A 416 -17.47 -3.98 -3.63
N LEU A 417 -16.79 -5.07 -3.29
CA LEU A 417 -17.11 -6.41 -3.78
C LEU A 417 -18.49 -6.87 -3.32
N LEU A 418 -18.85 -6.63 -2.06
CA LEU A 418 -20.14 -7.03 -1.51
C LEU A 418 -21.29 -6.20 -2.11
N ALA A 419 -21.11 -4.90 -2.30
CA ALA A 419 -22.08 -4.08 -3.04
C ALA A 419 -22.24 -4.57 -4.50
N GLY A 420 -21.13 -4.92 -5.16
CA GLY A 420 -21.13 -5.56 -6.48
C GLY A 420 -21.89 -6.88 -6.49
N PHE A 421 -21.63 -7.75 -5.52
CA PHE A 421 -22.30 -9.05 -5.35
C PHE A 421 -23.80 -8.91 -5.13
N VAL A 422 -24.23 -7.99 -4.27
CA VAL A 422 -25.66 -7.73 -4.04
C VAL A 422 -26.32 -7.21 -5.32
N ARG A 423 -25.62 -6.36 -6.10
CA ARG A 423 -26.12 -5.83 -7.37
C ARG A 423 -26.21 -6.90 -8.46
N THR A 424 -25.24 -7.80 -8.56
CA THR A 424 -25.28 -8.93 -9.50
C THR A 424 -26.37 -9.93 -9.12
N LEU A 425 -26.52 -10.23 -7.82
CA LEU A 425 -27.61 -11.06 -7.32
C LEU A 425 -28.97 -10.46 -7.68
N ALA A 426 -29.16 -9.15 -7.46
CA ALA A 426 -30.38 -8.46 -7.85
C ALA A 426 -30.68 -8.57 -9.36
N PHE A 427 -29.64 -8.45 -10.19
CA PHE A 427 -29.74 -8.64 -11.63
C PHE A 427 -30.15 -10.07 -12.00
N VAL A 428 -29.56 -11.09 -11.38
CA VAL A 428 -29.91 -12.50 -11.57
C VAL A 428 -31.35 -12.77 -11.16
N LEU A 429 -31.82 -12.29 -10.00
CA LEU A 429 -33.21 -12.43 -9.59
C LEU A 429 -34.17 -11.76 -10.60
N ARG A 430 -33.80 -10.61 -11.15
CA ARG A 430 -34.60 -9.91 -12.17
C ARG A 430 -34.69 -10.73 -13.47
N ILE A 431 -33.59 -11.35 -13.89
CA ILE A 431 -33.56 -12.25 -15.06
C ILE A 431 -34.44 -13.47 -14.80
N LEU A 432 -34.22 -14.17 -13.69
CA LEU A 432 -34.99 -15.36 -13.32
C LEU A 432 -36.50 -15.08 -13.23
N GLY A 433 -36.87 -13.94 -12.64
CA GLY A 433 -38.28 -13.53 -12.58
C GLY A 433 -38.87 -13.24 -13.96
N ASN A 434 -38.09 -12.68 -14.88
CA ASN A 434 -38.52 -12.49 -16.28
C ASN A 434 -38.60 -13.82 -17.04
N LEU A 435 -37.66 -14.73 -16.79
CA LEU A 435 -37.60 -16.05 -17.42
C LEU A 435 -38.78 -16.92 -16.99
N ALA A 436 -39.08 -16.99 -15.69
CA ALA A 436 -40.24 -17.72 -15.17
C ALA A 436 -41.55 -17.29 -15.85
N ARG A 437 -41.71 -15.97 -16.08
CA ARG A 437 -42.87 -15.40 -16.78
C ARG A 437 -42.90 -15.65 -18.29
N ARG A 438 -41.73 -15.85 -18.92
CA ARG A 438 -41.65 -16.22 -20.33
C ARG A 438 -41.88 -17.72 -20.50
N LEU A 439 -41.28 -18.54 -19.64
CA LEU A 439 -41.49 -19.99 -19.60
C LEU A 439 -42.95 -20.34 -19.37
N SER A 440 -43.65 -19.67 -18.44
CA SER A 440 -45.08 -19.92 -18.24
C SER A 440 -45.90 -19.65 -19.50
N ARG A 441 -45.61 -18.59 -20.24
CA ARG A 441 -46.26 -18.29 -21.53
C ARG A 441 -45.91 -19.29 -22.62
N VAL A 442 -44.65 -19.73 -22.69
CA VAL A 442 -44.21 -20.76 -23.64
C VAL A 442 -44.88 -22.10 -23.34
N LEU A 443 -44.98 -22.49 -22.07
CA LEU A 443 -45.69 -23.69 -21.62
C LEU A 443 -47.17 -23.65 -22.01
N ILE A 444 -47.83 -22.50 -21.85
CA ILE A 444 -49.22 -22.31 -22.31
C ILE A 444 -49.31 -22.50 -23.84
N ASN A 445 -48.42 -21.87 -24.60
CA ASN A 445 -48.42 -22.00 -26.06
C ASN A 445 -48.11 -23.45 -26.51
N LEU A 446 -47.18 -24.14 -25.85
CA LEU A 446 -46.82 -25.52 -26.17
C LEU A 446 -47.98 -26.48 -25.84
N TYR A 447 -48.70 -26.22 -24.75
CA TYR A 447 -49.93 -26.91 -24.41
C TYR A 447 -51.02 -26.70 -25.48
N ASP A 448 -51.18 -25.47 -25.98
CA ASP A 448 -52.09 -25.18 -27.09
C ASP A 448 -51.70 -25.91 -28.40
N VAL A 449 -50.40 -26.10 -28.67
CA VAL A 449 -49.92 -26.87 -29.84
C VAL A 449 -50.31 -28.35 -29.77
N VAL A 450 -50.25 -28.96 -28.57
CA VAL A 450 -50.65 -30.36 -28.38
C VAL A 450 -52.14 -30.57 -28.67
N ILE A 451 -52.97 -29.53 -28.50
CA ILE A 451 -54.44 -29.59 -28.67
C ILE A 451 -54.87 -28.97 -30.03
N VAL A 452 -53.98 -28.92 -31.02
CA VAL A 452 -54.24 -28.27 -32.33
C VAL A 452 -55.46 -28.84 -33.07
N LEU A 453 -55.69 -30.15 -33.02
CA LEU A 453 -56.79 -30.79 -33.77
C LEU A 453 -58.19 -30.32 -33.29
N PRO A 454 -58.54 -30.39 -31.99
CA PRO A 454 -59.77 -29.78 -31.49
C PRO A 454 -59.84 -28.27 -31.68
N LEU A 455 -58.71 -27.56 -31.56
CA LEU A 455 -58.64 -26.11 -31.72
C LEU A 455 -58.96 -25.66 -33.15
N LEU A 456 -58.53 -26.40 -34.16
CA LEU A 456 -58.87 -26.12 -35.56
C LEU A 456 -60.37 -26.34 -35.83
N ILE A 457 -60.95 -27.41 -35.27
CA ILE A 457 -62.39 -27.67 -35.36
C ILE A 457 -63.18 -26.55 -34.68
N GLU A 458 -62.75 -26.11 -33.48
CA GLU A 458 -63.38 -24.99 -32.79
C GLU A 458 -63.28 -23.68 -33.59
N HIS A 459 -62.12 -23.35 -34.17
CA HIS A 459 -61.94 -22.15 -34.99
C HIS A 459 -62.72 -22.19 -36.31
N LEU A 460 -62.86 -23.35 -36.93
CA LEU A 460 -63.68 -23.53 -38.13
C LEU A 460 -65.19 -23.37 -37.82
N VAL A 461 -65.62 -23.78 -36.63
CA VAL A 461 -67.01 -23.64 -36.16
C VAL A 461 -67.30 -22.23 -35.62
N LYS A 462 -66.31 -21.54 -35.04
CA LYS A 462 -66.42 -20.17 -34.50
C LYS A 462 -65.93 -19.07 -35.44
N ALA A 463 -65.58 -19.36 -36.69
CA ALA A 463 -65.16 -18.35 -37.65
C ALA A 463 -66.18 -17.19 -37.66
N PRO A 464 -65.79 -15.94 -37.30
CA PRO A 464 -66.72 -14.84 -37.34
C PRO A 464 -67.10 -14.59 -38.80
N ARG A 465 -68.39 -14.54 -39.10
CA ARG A 465 -68.89 -13.92 -40.33
C ARG A 465 -68.24 -12.53 -40.42
N ALA A 466 -67.45 -12.30 -41.47
CA ALA A 466 -66.82 -11.00 -41.73
C ALA A 466 -67.89 -9.89 -41.67
N PRO A 467 -67.62 -8.76 -40.98
CA PRO A 467 -68.52 -7.62 -41.06
C PRO A 467 -68.47 -7.05 -42.48
N ALA A 468 -69.65 -6.81 -43.05
CA ALA A 468 -69.82 -6.29 -44.40
C ALA A 468 -69.16 -4.90 -44.57
N PRO A 469 -68.60 -4.57 -45.75
CA PRO A 469 -68.05 -3.25 -46.00
C PRO A 469 -69.19 -2.25 -46.21
N GLY A 470 -69.40 -1.34 -45.26
CA GLY A 470 -70.59 -0.48 -45.25
C GLY A 470 -70.38 0.91 -44.66
N LYS A 471 -70.02 1.85 -45.55
CA LYS A 471 -70.07 3.33 -45.47
C LYS A 471 -69.03 4.05 -44.61
N ALA A 472 -68.03 4.55 -45.34
CA ALA A 472 -67.26 5.74 -44.99
C ALA A 472 -68.19 6.91 -44.61
N ARG A 473 -67.95 7.50 -43.44
CA ARG A 473 -68.33 8.89 -43.14
C ARG A 473 -67.06 9.72 -43.02
N ARG A 474 -66.92 10.65 -43.97
CA ARG A 474 -66.07 11.85 -43.90
C ARG A 474 -66.52 12.74 -42.73
N GLY A 475 -65.55 13.43 -42.14
CA GLY A 475 -65.67 14.47 -41.12
C GLY A 475 -64.45 14.33 -40.21
N ALA A 476 -63.29 14.94 -40.51
CA ALA A 476 -62.98 16.36 -40.36
C ALA A 476 -63.31 16.85 -38.93
N ASP A 477 -62.25 17.31 -38.26
CA ASP A 477 -62.13 18.16 -37.04
C ASP A 477 -61.01 17.56 -36.17
N ALA A 478 -59.75 18.00 -36.26
CA ALA A 478 -59.16 19.29 -35.89
C ALA A 478 -59.17 19.56 -34.36
N GLU A 479 -57.95 19.77 -33.85
CA GLU A 479 -57.55 20.51 -32.65
C GLU A 479 -57.36 19.82 -31.28
N ALA A 480 -56.21 20.23 -30.70
CA ALA A 480 -55.64 20.10 -29.34
C ALA A 480 -54.95 18.80 -28.93
#